data_AF-A0A6G3LEG1-F1
#
_entry.id   AF-A0A6G3LEG1-F1
#
_cell.length_a   1.000
_cell.length_b   1.000
_cell.length_c   1.000
_cell.angle_alpha   90.00
_cell.angle_beta   90.00
_cell.angle_gamma   90.00
#
_symmetry.space_group_name_H-M   'P 1'
#
loop_
_entity.id
_entity.type
_entity.pdbx_description
1 polymer ?
#
loop_
_entity_poly.entity_id
_entity_poly.type
_entity_poly.pdbx_seq_one_letter_code
_entity_poly.pdbx_strand_id
1 'polypeptide(L)'
;MMSVIVSGGEQGIKKTHLMYKTNLNSKMLQKYLNILERGGLITEISLGKQKLVKLTPLGIFAYSSLKALSNILSLTGGVISSSEQTSKYLDELAKTNLPISSGKSVLGKSGIMYYPDAIVDVKG
;
A
#
# COMPACT_ATOMS: atom_id res chain seq x y z
N MET A 1 6.81 -14.44 9.14
CA MET A 1 7.77 -14.52 8.01
C MET A 1 8.34 -13.13 7.70
N MET A 2 9.13 -12.55 8.63
CA MET A 2 9.45 -11.09 8.67
C MET A 2 10.92 -10.76 8.31
N SER A 3 11.79 -11.73 7.98
CA SER A 3 13.25 -11.53 8.15
C SER A 3 14.10 -11.37 6.90
N VAL A 4 13.56 -11.26 5.67
CA VAL A 4 14.43 -11.31 4.46
C VAL A 4 14.44 -10.04 3.62
N ILE A 5 13.35 -9.27 3.63
CA ILE A 5 13.27 -8.03 2.83
C ILE A 5 14.00 -6.88 3.54
N VAL A 6 14.00 -6.88 4.88
CA VAL A 6 14.79 -5.93 5.69
C VAL A 6 16.29 -6.18 5.50
N SER A 7 16.72 -7.45 5.48
CA SER A 7 18.13 -7.82 5.25
C SER A 7 18.61 -7.49 3.83
N GLY A 8 17.76 -7.68 2.82
CA GLY A 8 18.05 -7.29 1.43
C GLY A 8 18.00 -5.78 1.18
N GLY A 9 17.29 -5.02 2.03
CA GLY A 9 17.20 -3.56 1.94
C GLY A 9 18.53 -2.88 2.29
N GLU A 10 19.27 -3.40 3.27
CA GLU A 10 20.56 -2.82 3.69
C GLU A 10 21.77 -3.49 3.05
N GLN A 11 21.77 -4.82 2.90
CA GLN A 11 22.93 -5.58 2.39
C GLN A 11 22.87 -5.86 0.89
N GLY A 12 21.70 -5.66 0.26
CA GLY A 12 21.44 -6.05 -1.11
C GLY A 12 21.20 -7.55 -1.28
N ILE A 13 20.50 -7.92 -2.34
CA ILE A 13 20.14 -9.31 -2.66
C ILE A 13 20.55 -9.66 -4.10
N LYS A 14 21.04 -10.88 -4.30
CA LYS A 14 21.36 -11.39 -5.64
C LYS A 14 20.08 -11.54 -6.48
N LYS A 15 20.16 -11.20 -7.76
CA LYS A 15 19.04 -11.42 -8.72
C LYS A 15 18.55 -12.87 -8.73
N THR A 16 19.45 -13.85 -8.63
CA THR A 16 19.08 -15.26 -8.55
C THR A 16 18.23 -15.57 -7.32
N HIS A 17 18.59 -15.01 -6.16
CA HIS A 17 17.79 -15.18 -4.94
C HIS A 17 16.43 -14.49 -5.04
N LEU A 18 16.34 -13.32 -5.69
CA LEU A 18 15.06 -12.68 -5.98
C LEU A 18 14.20 -13.56 -6.88
N MET A 19 14.76 -14.08 -7.97
CA MET A 19 14.08 -14.95 -8.93
C MET A 19 13.42 -16.14 -8.25
N TYR A 20 14.16 -16.84 -7.38
CA TYR A 20 13.63 -17.98 -6.62
C TYR A 20 12.55 -17.59 -5.61
N LYS A 21 12.66 -16.40 -4.98
CA LYS A 21 11.68 -15.94 -3.97
C LYS A 21 10.39 -15.42 -4.57
N THR A 22 10.45 -14.78 -5.74
CA THR A 22 9.28 -14.19 -6.39
C THR A 22 8.59 -15.15 -7.35
N ASN A 23 9.17 -16.34 -7.59
CA ASN A 23 8.72 -17.29 -8.60
C ASN A 23 8.55 -16.62 -10.00
N LEU A 24 9.44 -15.68 -10.32
CA LEU A 24 9.44 -14.99 -11.61
C LEU A 24 10.53 -15.57 -12.49
N ASN A 25 10.30 -15.67 -13.79
CA ASN A 25 11.39 -15.94 -14.73
C ASN A 25 12.32 -14.72 -14.85
N SER A 26 13.53 -14.96 -15.37
CA SER A 26 14.58 -13.91 -15.49
C SER A 26 14.12 -12.67 -16.29
N LYS A 27 13.38 -12.87 -17.39
CA LYS A 27 12.91 -11.77 -18.24
C LYS A 27 11.89 -10.87 -17.53
N MET A 28 10.93 -11.47 -16.83
CA MET A 28 9.93 -10.74 -16.05
C MET A 28 10.57 -10.04 -14.87
N LEU A 29 11.44 -10.73 -14.13
CA LEU A 29 12.18 -10.13 -13.02
C LEU A 29 12.96 -8.89 -13.47
N GLN A 30 13.71 -8.99 -14.57
CA GLN A 30 14.48 -7.86 -15.09
C GLN A 30 13.57 -6.69 -15.51
N LYS A 31 12.39 -6.96 -16.10
CA LYS A 31 11.41 -5.91 -16.43
C LYS A 31 10.97 -5.15 -15.19
N TYR A 32 10.63 -5.84 -14.10
CA TYR A 32 10.25 -5.19 -12.85
C TYR A 32 11.40 -4.44 -12.19
N LEU A 33 12.60 -5.03 -12.15
CA LEU A 33 13.79 -4.36 -11.64
C LEU A 33 14.07 -3.07 -12.41
N ASN A 34 13.97 -3.07 -13.74
CA ASN A 34 14.16 -1.86 -14.54
C ASN A 34 13.13 -0.77 -14.19
N ILE A 35 11.88 -1.14 -13.92
CA ILE A 35 10.83 -0.17 -13.51
C ILE A 35 11.18 0.43 -12.14
N LEU A 36 11.55 -0.42 -11.18
CA LEU A 36 11.89 0.01 -9.82
C LEU A 36 13.18 0.87 -9.79
N GLU A 37 14.16 0.54 -10.63
CA GLU A 37 15.41 1.28 -10.77
C GLU A 37 15.17 2.64 -11.42
N ARG A 38 14.39 2.70 -12.51
CA ARG A 38 13.97 3.97 -13.13
C ARG A 38 13.18 4.86 -12.17
N GLY A 39 12.40 4.26 -11.27
CA GLY A 39 11.70 4.96 -10.19
C GLY A 39 12.57 5.34 -9.00
N GLY A 40 13.88 5.05 -9.02
CA GLY A 40 14.81 5.36 -7.93
C GLY A 40 14.56 4.58 -6.64
N LEU A 41 13.79 3.49 -6.69
CA LEU A 41 13.42 2.69 -5.51
C LEU A 41 14.48 1.62 -5.20
N ILE A 42 15.23 1.18 -6.21
CA ILE A 42 16.34 0.26 -6.06
C ILE A 42 17.58 0.78 -6.76
N THR A 43 18.73 0.22 -6.41
CA THR A 43 20.01 0.44 -7.07
C THR A 43 20.77 -0.88 -7.19
N GLU A 44 21.50 -1.07 -8.29
CA GLU A 44 22.44 -2.17 -8.43
C GLU A 44 23.82 -1.77 -7.89
N ILE A 45 24.29 -2.50 -6.87
CA ILE A 45 25.64 -2.36 -6.32
C ILE A 45 26.50 -3.54 -6.76
N SER A 46 27.77 -3.27 -7.08
CA SER A 46 28.76 -4.30 -7.39
C SER A 46 29.62 -4.55 -6.16
N LEU A 47 29.56 -5.78 -5.61
CA LEU A 47 30.40 -6.22 -4.52
C LEU A 47 31.40 -7.26 -5.06
N GLY A 48 32.59 -6.78 -5.45
CA GLY A 48 33.59 -7.60 -6.15
C GLY A 48 33.07 -8.07 -7.50
N LYS A 49 32.95 -9.39 -7.69
CA LYS A 49 32.43 -10.00 -8.93
C LYS A 49 30.90 -10.19 -8.94
N GLN A 50 30.19 -9.79 -7.88
CA GLN A 50 28.76 -10.05 -7.72
C GLN A 50 27.95 -8.76 -7.87
N LYS A 51 26.83 -8.84 -8.61
CA LYS A 51 25.82 -7.78 -8.68
C LYS A 51 24.72 -8.05 -7.67
N LEU A 52 24.44 -7.07 -6.83
CA LEU A 52 23.39 -7.10 -5.82
C LEU A 52 22.39 -5.97 -6.08
N VAL A 53 21.12 -6.26 -5.85
CA VAL A 53 20.04 -5.29 -5.90
C VAL A 53 19.76 -4.82 -4.48
N LYS A 54 19.80 -3.51 -4.23
CA LYS A 54 19.57 -2.92 -2.91
C LYS A 54 18.43 -1.90 -2.99
N LEU A 55 17.65 -1.76 -1.91
CA LEU A 55 16.67 -0.67 -1.80
C LEU A 55 17.37 0.66 -1.53
N THR A 56 16.90 1.74 -2.16
CA THR A 56 17.27 3.09 -1.78
C THR A 56 16.48 3.52 -0.54
N PRO A 57 16.83 4.63 0.14
CA PRO A 57 15.99 5.19 1.21
C PRO A 57 14.53 5.41 0.76
N LEU A 58 14.33 5.87 -0.47
CA LEU A 58 13.00 6.03 -1.06
C LEU A 58 12.29 4.67 -1.25
N GLY A 59 13.02 3.65 -1.70
CA GLY A 59 12.50 2.28 -1.80
C GLY A 59 12.06 1.69 -0.46
N ILE A 60 12.82 1.94 0.61
CA ILE A 60 12.47 1.50 1.97
C ILE A 60 11.17 2.17 2.43
N PHE A 61 11.02 3.47 2.18
CA PHE A 61 9.80 4.20 2.49
C PHE A 61 8.61 3.66 1.71
N ALA A 62 8.74 3.52 0.38
CA ALA A 62 7.70 2.98 -0.49
C ALA A 62 7.27 1.57 -0.07
N TYR A 63 8.24 0.71 0.28
CA TYR A 63 7.96 -0.64 0.78
C TYR A 63 7.19 -0.60 2.11
N SER A 64 7.59 0.26 3.05
CA SER A 64 6.93 0.41 4.34
C SER A 64 5.47 0.87 4.18
N SER A 65 5.23 1.84 3.31
CA SER A 65 3.89 2.33 2.96
C SER A 65 3.05 1.23 2.31
N LEU A 66 3.60 0.49 1.36
CA LEU A 66 2.91 -0.62 0.71
C LEU A 66 2.57 -1.74 1.69
N LYS A 67 3.46 -2.04 2.63
CA LYS A 67 3.23 -3.03 3.69
C LYS A 67 2.11 -2.59 4.64
N ALA A 68 2.08 -1.31 5.02
CA ALA A 68 1.00 -0.76 5.82
C ALA A 68 -0.35 -0.89 5.11
N LEU A 69 -0.41 -0.53 3.82
CA LEU A 69 -1.60 -0.71 2.99
C LEU A 69 -2.03 -2.17 2.89
N SER A 70 -1.09 -3.08 2.62
CA SER A 70 -1.37 -4.51 2.54
C SER A 70 -1.94 -5.05 3.85
N ASN A 71 -1.45 -4.59 5.01
CA ASN A 71 -1.97 -5.00 6.31
C ASN A 71 -3.40 -4.50 6.51
N ILE A 72 -3.68 -3.24 6.16
CA ILE A 72 -5.03 -2.67 6.22
C ILE A 72 -5.97 -3.46 5.30
N LEU A 73 -5.55 -3.71 4.06
CA LEU A 73 -6.32 -4.49 3.09
C LEU A 73 -6.57 -5.93 3.56
N SER A 74 -5.61 -6.55 4.25
CA SER A 74 -5.77 -7.91 4.81
C SER A 74 -6.73 -7.93 6.00
N LEU A 75 -6.72 -6.88 6.82
CA LEU A 75 -7.70 -6.70 7.91
C LEU A 75 -9.11 -6.51 7.36
N THR A 76 -9.27 -5.77 6.26
CA THR A 76 -10.56 -5.63 5.57
C THR A 76 -10.93 -6.86 4.75
N GLY A 77 -9.96 -7.62 4.23
CA GLY A 77 -10.18 -8.83 3.44
C GLY A 77 -10.84 -9.97 4.20
N GLY A 78 -10.71 -10.01 5.53
CA GLY A 78 -11.50 -10.88 6.40
C GLY A 78 -12.97 -10.47 6.52
N VAL A 79 -13.30 -9.20 6.26
CA VAL A 79 -14.67 -8.65 6.24
C VAL A 79 -15.29 -8.72 4.83
N ILE A 80 -14.47 -8.85 3.79
CA ILE A 80 -14.91 -8.84 2.37
C ILE A 80 -15.24 -10.26 1.85
N SER A 81 -15.47 -11.24 2.73
CA SER A 81 -16.00 -12.57 2.34
C SER A 81 -17.50 -12.58 2.05
N SER A 82 -18.15 -11.42 1.87
CA SER A 82 -19.57 -11.36 1.49
C SER A 82 -19.78 -10.24 0.48
N SER A 83 -19.37 -10.51 -0.77
CA SER A 83 -19.65 -9.69 -1.95
C SER A 83 -21.14 -9.39 -2.17
N GLU A 84 -22.05 -10.08 -1.46
CA GLU A 84 -23.48 -9.80 -1.46
C GLU A 84 -23.90 -8.65 -0.52
N GLN A 85 -23.11 -8.31 0.49
CA GLN A 85 -23.46 -7.23 1.43
C GLN A 85 -22.98 -5.87 0.94
N THR A 86 -21.86 -5.83 0.23
CA THR A 86 -21.29 -4.59 -0.32
C THR A 86 -22.17 -3.97 -1.40
N SER A 87 -22.81 -4.78 -2.26
CA SER A 87 -23.74 -4.24 -3.27
C SER A 87 -25.01 -3.67 -2.63
N LYS A 88 -25.56 -4.33 -1.61
CA LYS A 88 -26.73 -3.85 -0.88
C LYS A 88 -26.46 -2.51 -0.17
N TYR A 89 -25.29 -2.37 0.46
CA TYR A 89 -24.90 -1.11 1.09
C TYR A 89 -24.65 0.02 0.08
N LEU A 90 -24.06 -0.29 -1.09
CA LEU A 90 -23.85 0.71 -2.14
C LEU A 90 -25.17 1.12 -2.81
N ASP A 91 -26.11 0.19 -2.99
CA ASP A 91 -27.45 0.47 -3.50
C ASP A 91 -28.30 1.26 -2.51
N GLU A 92 -28.13 1.06 -1.20
CA GLU A 92 -28.76 1.89 -0.17
C GLU A 92 -28.18 3.30 -0.14
N LEU A 93 -26.85 3.44 -0.25
CA LEU A 93 -26.18 4.75 -0.29
C LEU A 93 -26.50 5.53 -1.58
N ALA A 94 -26.65 4.84 -2.72
CA ALA A 94 -27.03 5.46 -3.98
C ALA A 94 -28.49 5.93 -4.00
N LYS A 95 -29.37 5.35 -3.16
CA LYS A 95 -30.76 5.78 -3.01
C LYS A 95 -30.91 7.00 -2.11
N THR A 96 -29.93 7.29 -1.26
CA THR A 96 -29.91 8.50 -0.45
C THR A 96 -29.20 9.63 -1.19
N ASN A 97 -29.97 10.45 -1.92
CA ASN A 97 -29.50 11.71 -2.52
C ASN A 97 -29.06 12.68 -1.40
N LEU A 98 -27.78 12.68 -1.05
CA LEU A 98 -27.22 13.60 -0.06
C LEU A 98 -26.39 14.68 -0.79
N PRO A 99 -26.83 15.95 -0.78
CA PRO A 99 -26.06 17.05 -1.34
C PRO A 99 -24.88 17.37 -0.41
N ILE A 100 -23.67 17.22 -0.92
CA ILE A 100 -22.42 17.36 -0.16
C ILE A 100 -21.99 18.84 -0.18
N SER A 101 -21.76 19.45 0.98
CA SER A 101 -21.10 20.76 1.12
C SER A 101 -19.97 20.65 2.14
N SER A 102 -18.76 21.08 1.76
CA SER A 102 -17.52 20.94 2.53
C SER A 102 -17.18 22.22 3.32
N GLY A 103 -16.65 22.09 4.55
CA GLY A 103 -15.89 23.18 5.18
C GLY A 103 -16.29 23.68 6.58
N LYS A 104 -16.90 22.89 7.47
CA LYS A 104 -17.11 23.30 8.88
C LYS A 104 -16.55 22.27 9.88
N SER A 105 -16.12 22.72 11.05
CA SER A 105 -15.70 21.85 12.15
C SER A 105 -16.89 21.43 13.00
N VAL A 106 -16.92 20.18 13.49
CA VAL A 106 -18.01 19.62 14.30
C VAL A 106 -17.48 19.12 15.64
N LEU A 107 -18.20 19.44 16.73
CA LEU A 107 -17.86 18.99 18.08
C LEU A 107 -18.36 17.55 18.30
N GLY A 108 -17.44 16.63 18.57
CA GLY A 108 -17.78 15.23 18.81
C GLY A 108 -18.37 15.01 20.21
N LYS A 109 -19.03 13.85 20.39
CA LYS A 109 -19.64 13.46 21.68
C LYS A 109 -18.64 13.35 22.84
N SER A 110 -17.35 13.25 22.52
CA SER A 110 -16.23 13.29 23.47
C SER A 110 -15.82 14.70 23.91
N GLY A 111 -16.45 15.75 23.36
CA GLY A 111 -16.07 17.15 23.58
C GLY A 111 -14.85 17.61 22.76
N ILE A 112 -14.38 16.79 21.82
CA ILE A 112 -13.24 17.10 20.95
C ILE A 112 -13.75 17.64 19.62
N MET A 113 -13.10 18.68 19.07
CA MET A 113 -13.44 19.24 17.76
C MET A 113 -12.82 18.42 16.64
N TYR A 114 -13.63 18.06 15.65
CA TYR A 114 -13.21 17.31 14.46
C TYR A 114 -13.45 18.15 13.21
N TYR A 115 -12.53 18.06 12.26
CA TYR A 115 -12.68 18.59 10.91
C TYR A 115 -12.92 17.41 9.98
N PRO A 116 -14.18 16.99 9.77
CA PRO A 116 -14.46 15.89 8.87
C PRO A 116 -14.34 16.36 7.41
N ASP A 117 -13.73 15.53 6.56
CA ASP A 117 -13.60 15.82 5.12
C ASP A 117 -14.98 15.93 4.42
N ALA A 118 -16.05 15.47 5.07
CA ALA A 118 -17.43 15.70 4.69
C ALA A 118 -18.34 15.77 5.94
N ILE A 119 -19.16 16.82 6.04
CA ILE A 119 -20.24 16.89 7.05
C ILE A 119 -21.55 16.55 6.37
N VAL A 120 -22.26 15.58 6.92
CA VAL A 120 -23.65 15.30 6.53
C VAL A 120 -24.54 16.25 7.33
N ASP A 121 -25.09 17.28 6.68
CA ASP A 121 -26.04 18.20 7.30
C ASP A 121 -27.40 17.52 7.36
N VAL A 122 -27.75 16.95 8.51
CA VAL A 122 -29.07 16.36 8.75
C VAL A 122 -30.03 17.51 9.08
N LYS A 123 -30.59 18.14 8.06
CA LYS A 123 -31.82 18.93 8.23
C LYS A 123 -32.97 17.95 8.41
N GLY A 124 -33.57 18.00 9.60
CA GLY A 124 -34.87 17.39 9.88
C GLY A 124 -35.99 18.01 9.07
#